data_AF-A0A3R9Y7R2-F1
#
_entry.id   AF-A0A3R9Y7R2-F1
#
_cell.length_a   1.000
_cell.length_b   1.000
_cell.length_c   1.000
_cell.angle_alpha   90.00
_cell.angle_beta   90.00
_cell.angle_gamma   90.00
#
_symmetry.space_group_name_H-M   'P 1'
#
loop_
_entity.id
_entity.type
_entity.pdbx_description
1 polymer ?
#
loop_
_entity_poly.entity_id
_entity_poly.type
_entity_poly.pdbx_seq_one_letter_code
_entity_poly.pdbx_strand_id
1 'polypeptide(L)'
;MSDDPAAEALTELARNRGLRLRRSRVRTPGKGDFGKFGLTDAAGAAVLGIGEKGLTATAAEVEAHLRGLNTQDWTRSIEAAETTLVSRPRKKRDDEAGSPPPRSSTGAPRRKARQKPEPEPEPEPEPEPEPPPPPAPAVRAADAGDAEAIAGLVALLGHETSAGEVRKRLAAIAAPTLVATLGEAVVGLCGLDVETHIHRDRPVGRVTILVLAEAARGEGLGRLLMAEAERRLWDADCGLIEITSNDRLTAAHAFYRHLGYERTSMRFAKRRG
;
A
#
# COMPACT_ATOMS: atom_id res chain seq x y z
N MET A 1 -31.16 -20.15 8.00
CA MET A 1 -30.51 -19.23 7.05
C MET A 1 -30.36 -19.95 5.71
N SER A 2 -30.21 -19.21 4.60
CA SER A 2 -29.91 -19.81 3.30
C SER A 2 -28.51 -19.36 2.95
N ASP A 3 -27.55 -20.27 3.11
CA ASP A 3 -26.13 -19.99 2.97
C ASP A 3 -25.79 -20.12 1.48
N ASP A 4 -25.89 -18.98 0.79
CA ASP A 4 -25.47 -18.83 -0.61
C ASP A 4 -24.00 -18.44 -0.63
N PRO A 5 -23.07 -19.34 -1.00
CA PRO A 5 -21.63 -19.08 -0.91
C PRO A 5 -21.19 -17.95 -1.85
N ALA A 6 -21.88 -17.73 -2.98
CA ALA A 6 -21.58 -16.61 -3.87
C ALA A 6 -21.91 -15.27 -3.20
N ALA A 7 -23.00 -15.20 -2.43
CA ALA A 7 -23.37 -14.01 -1.67
C ALA A 7 -22.43 -13.74 -0.48
N GLU A 8 -21.78 -14.78 0.07
CA GLU A 8 -20.74 -14.62 1.10
C GLU A 8 -19.43 -14.10 0.51
N ALA A 9 -18.96 -14.69 -0.60
CA ALA A 9 -17.78 -14.22 -1.32
C ALA A 9 -17.89 -12.73 -1.72
N LEU A 10 -19.04 -12.31 -2.27
CA LEU A 10 -19.32 -10.90 -2.56
C LEU A 10 -19.37 -10.01 -1.31
N THR A 11 -19.80 -10.56 -0.15
CA THR A 11 -19.83 -9.81 1.11
C THR A 11 -18.41 -9.58 1.63
N GLU A 12 -17.53 -10.58 1.55
CA GLU A 12 -16.12 -10.45 1.93
C GLU A 12 -15.38 -9.53 0.95
N LEU A 13 -15.57 -9.68 -0.36
CA LEU A 13 -14.97 -8.81 -1.38
C LEU A 13 -15.37 -7.34 -1.17
N ALA A 14 -16.66 -7.05 -0.94
CA ALA A 14 -17.12 -5.70 -0.62
C ALA A 14 -16.48 -5.15 0.66
N ARG A 15 -16.46 -5.95 1.74
CA ARG A 15 -15.83 -5.57 3.03
C ARG A 15 -14.35 -5.24 2.85
N ASN A 16 -13.63 -6.03 2.07
CA ASN A 16 -12.20 -5.82 1.80
C ASN A 16 -11.94 -4.47 1.10
N ARG A 17 -12.93 -3.89 0.41
CA ARG A 17 -12.86 -2.56 -0.23
C ARG A 17 -13.47 -1.42 0.61
N GLY A 18 -13.73 -1.65 1.89
CA GLY A 18 -14.39 -0.66 2.76
C GLY A 18 -15.87 -0.43 2.44
N LEU A 19 -16.44 -1.25 1.55
CA LEU A 19 -17.84 -1.20 1.16
C LEU A 19 -18.66 -2.23 1.94
N ARG A 20 -19.99 -2.08 1.91
CA ARG A 20 -20.95 -2.98 2.55
C ARG A 20 -21.97 -3.45 1.53
N LEU A 21 -22.02 -4.76 1.32
CA LEU A 21 -23.02 -5.41 0.48
C LEU A 21 -24.39 -5.42 1.16
N ARG A 22 -25.40 -4.96 0.43
CA ARG A 22 -26.83 -5.20 0.70
C ARG A 22 -27.29 -6.34 -0.21
N ARG A 23 -28.05 -7.27 0.36
CA ARG A 23 -28.68 -8.41 -0.33
C ARG A 23 -30.20 -8.23 -0.25
N SER A 24 -30.94 -8.62 -1.29
CA SER A 24 -32.40 -8.60 -1.23
C SER A 24 -32.92 -9.49 -0.09
N ARG A 25 -33.99 -9.02 0.54
CA ARG A 25 -34.75 -9.79 1.56
C ARG A 25 -35.91 -10.56 0.94
N VAL A 26 -36.25 -10.30 -0.32
CA VAL A 26 -37.34 -11.01 -1.03
C VAL A 26 -36.87 -12.43 -1.35
N ARG A 27 -37.73 -13.41 -1.06
CA ARG A 27 -37.45 -14.85 -1.25
C ARG A 27 -38.31 -15.51 -2.33
N THR A 28 -39.18 -14.76 -2.99
CA THR A 28 -40.01 -15.24 -4.10
C THR A 28 -39.39 -14.84 -5.44
N PRO A 29 -38.97 -15.78 -6.30
CA PRO A 29 -38.51 -15.48 -7.65
C PRO A 29 -39.50 -14.63 -8.43
N GLY A 30 -38.99 -13.68 -9.21
CA GLY A 30 -39.82 -12.78 -10.04
C GLY A 30 -40.59 -11.69 -9.29
N LYS A 31 -40.42 -11.54 -7.96
CA LYS A 31 -41.01 -10.43 -7.19
C LYS A 31 -39.95 -9.45 -6.69
N GLY A 32 -40.27 -8.16 -6.77
CA GLY A 32 -39.46 -7.08 -6.19
C GLY A 32 -38.01 -7.11 -6.66
N ASP A 33 -37.08 -7.07 -5.71
CA ASP A 33 -35.64 -7.12 -5.94
C ASP A 33 -35.04 -8.52 -5.71
N PHE A 34 -35.82 -9.61 -5.84
CA PHE A 34 -35.33 -10.97 -5.61
C PHE A 34 -34.00 -11.26 -6.34
N GLY A 35 -33.02 -11.77 -5.59
CA GLY A 35 -31.69 -12.12 -6.12
C GLY A 35 -30.80 -10.91 -6.44
N LYS A 36 -31.23 -9.68 -6.14
CA LYS A 36 -30.48 -8.45 -6.39
C LYS A 36 -29.68 -7.97 -5.17
N PHE A 37 -28.70 -7.12 -5.47
CA PHE A 37 -27.69 -6.62 -4.57
C PHE A 37 -27.52 -5.11 -4.73
N GLY A 38 -26.90 -4.49 -3.73
CA GLY A 38 -26.39 -3.13 -3.81
C GLY A 38 -25.16 -2.95 -2.93
N LEU A 39 -24.33 -1.95 -3.25
CA LEU A 39 -23.16 -1.56 -2.49
C LEU A 39 -23.40 -0.20 -1.81
N THR A 40 -22.95 -0.10 -0.57
CA THR A 40 -22.84 1.17 0.16
C THR A 40 -21.42 1.37 0.66
N ASP A 41 -21.01 2.61 0.89
CA ASP A 41 -19.77 2.92 1.61
C ASP A 41 -19.92 2.69 3.14
N ALA A 42 -18.88 3.05 3.90
CA ALA A 42 -18.87 2.98 5.36
C ALA A 42 -19.85 3.95 6.04
N ALA A 43 -20.19 5.09 5.41
CA ALA A 43 -21.16 6.06 5.90
C ALA A 43 -22.62 5.60 5.65
N GLY A 44 -22.85 4.83 4.58
CA GLY A 44 -24.16 4.34 4.15
C GLY A 44 -24.64 4.92 2.82
N ALA A 45 -23.83 5.76 2.15
CA ALA A 45 -24.14 6.30 0.84
C ALA A 45 -24.16 5.19 -0.22
N ALA A 46 -25.05 5.32 -1.21
CA ALA A 46 -25.16 4.36 -2.30
C ALA A 46 -23.97 4.46 -3.26
N VAL A 47 -23.36 3.31 -3.58
CA VAL A 47 -22.24 3.20 -4.52
C VAL A 47 -22.66 2.50 -5.81
N LEU A 48 -23.44 1.42 -5.70
CA LEU A 48 -23.97 0.66 -6.83
C LEU A 48 -25.29 -0.02 -6.45
N GLY A 49 -26.19 -0.20 -7.41
CA GLY A 49 -27.28 -1.18 -7.26
C GLY A 49 -28.37 -0.82 -6.24
N ILE A 50 -28.49 0.46 -5.86
CA ILE A 50 -29.53 0.95 -4.94
C ILE A 50 -30.39 1.97 -5.68
N GLY A 51 -31.66 1.65 -5.90
CA GLY A 51 -32.65 2.56 -6.48
C GLY A 51 -33.84 2.78 -5.55
N GLU A 52 -34.70 3.72 -5.89
CA GLU A 52 -35.87 4.14 -5.08
C GLU A 52 -36.81 2.98 -4.71
N LYS A 53 -36.90 1.96 -5.57
CA LYS A 53 -37.83 0.83 -5.44
C LYS A 53 -37.17 -0.47 -4.95
N GLY A 54 -35.91 -0.42 -4.52
CA GLY A 54 -35.16 -1.57 -4.00
C GLY A 54 -33.79 -1.76 -4.65
N LEU A 55 -33.20 -2.93 -4.45
CA LEU A 55 -31.90 -3.26 -5.03
C LEU A 55 -32.00 -3.54 -6.53
N THR A 56 -31.03 -3.08 -7.31
CA THR A 56 -31.09 -3.12 -8.78
C THR A 56 -30.02 -3.97 -9.45
N ALA A 57 -28.83 -4.12 -8.84
CA ALA A 57 -27.70 -4.82 -9.44
C ALA A 57 -27.74 -6.34 -9.23
N THR A 58 -27.14 -7.07 -10.16
CA THR A 58 -26.86 -8.51 -10.10
C THR A 58 -25.55 -8.80 -9.36
N ALA A 59 -25.32 -10.06 -9.02
CA ALA A 59 -24.05 -10.54 -8.45
C ALA A 59 -22.85 -10.17 -9.34
N ALA A 60 -22.95 -10.41 -10.65
CA ALA A 60 -21.87 -10.16 -11.60
C ALA A 60 -21.56 -8.67 -11.79
N GLU A 61 -22.56 -7.78 -11.78
CA GLU A 61 -22.34 -6.33 -11.84
C GLU A 61 -21.65 -5.80 -10.58
N VAL A 62 -22.03 -6.31 -9.41
CA VAL A 62 -21.36 -6.00 -8.13
C VAL A 62 -19.91 -6.49 -8.16
N GLU A 63 -19.67 -7.71 -8.65
CA GLU A 63 -18.32 -8.28 -8.75
C GLU A 63 -17.43 -7.48 -9.71
N ALA A 64 -17.93 -7.18 -10.91
CA ALA A 64 -17.22 -6.41 -11.93
C ALA A 64 -16.87 -5.01 -11.41
N HIS A 65 -17.79 -4.35 -10.71
CA HIS A 65 -17.52 -3.06 -10.07
C HIS A 65 -16.44 -3.18 -8.98
N LEU A 66 -16.55 -4.15 -8.07
CA LEU A 66 -15.57 -4.35 -6.99
C LEU A 66 -14.17 -4.65 -7.53
N ARG A 67 -14.05 -5.43 -8.61
CA ARG A 67 -12.78 -5.67 -9.31
C ARG A 67 -12.27 -4.41 -10.03
N GLY A 68 -13.16 -3.63 -10.65
CA GLY A 68 -12.83 -2.39 -11.37
C GLY A 68 -12.31 -1.23 -10.50
N LEU A 69 -12.65 -1.19 -9.20
CA LEU A 69 -12.13 -0.18 -8.27
C LEU A 69 -10.59 -0.18 -8.17
N ASN A 70 -9.92 -1.31 -8.48
CA ASN A 70 -8.45 -1.42 -8.55
C ASN A 70 -7.80 -0.28 -9.35
N THR A 71 -8.43 0.15 -10.44
CA THR A 71 -7.89 1.15 -11.37
C THR A 71 -8.12 2.58 -10.89
N GLN A 72 -9.14 2.83 -10.07
CA GLN A 72 -9.54 4.17 -9.63
C GLN A 72 -9.00 4.55 -8.25
N ASP A 73 -8.77 3.57 -7.38
CA ASP A 73 -8.16 3.77 -6.06
C ASP A 73 -6.70 4.27 -6.15
N TRP A 74 -6.04 4.06 -7.30
CA TRP A 74 -4.70 4.60 -7.59
C TRP A 74 -4.70 6.14 -7.65
N THR A 75 -5.61 6.74 -8.43
CA THR A 75 -5.71 8.21 -8.59
C THR A 75 -5.99 8.92 -7.28
N ARG A 76 -6.94 8.40 -6.49
CA ARG A 76 -7.32 8.99 -5.17
C ARG A 76 -6.25 8.82 -4.10
N SER A 77 -5.39 7.80 -4.20
CA SER A 77 -4.29 7.61 -3.25
C SER A 77 -3.20 8.69 -3.38
N ILE A 78 -3.02 9.25 -4.59
CA ILE A 78 -2.09 10.35 -4.85
C ILE A 78 -2.60 11.65 -4.19
N GLU A 79 -3.84 12.04 -4.48
CA GLU A 79 -4.50 13.25 -3.94
C GLU A 79 -4.51 13.28 -2.38
N ALA A 80 -4.70 12.11 -1.75
CA ALA A 80 -4.70 11.97 -0.30
C ALA A 80 -3.29 12.05 0.33
N ALA A 81 -2.25 11.58 -0.38
CA ALA A 81 -0.86 11.68 0.08
C ALA A 81 -0.37 13.14 0.04
N GLU A 82 -0.70 13.86 -1.04
CA GLU A 82 -0.40 15.29 -1.21
C GLU A 82 -0.97 16.14 -0.06
N THR A 83 -2.23 15.90 0.32
CA THR A 83 -2.91 16.64 1.41
C THR A 83 -2.28 16.40 2.79
N THR A 84 -1.73 15.21 3.03
CA THR A 84 -1.23 14.80 4.36
C THR A 84 0.18 15.34 4.66
N LEU A 85 0.99 15.60 3.63
CA LEU A 85 2.35 16.13 3.77
C LEU A 85 2.40 17.61 4.19
N VAL A 86 1.39 18.40 3.80
CA VAL A 86 1.34 19.86 4.02
C VAL A 86 1.05 20.25 5.49
N SER A 87 0.54 19.35 6.32
CA SER A 87 -0.19 19.70 7.55
C SER A 87 0.46 19.30 8.89
N ARG A 88 1.78 19.02 8.94
CA ARG A 88 2.50 18.63 10.18
C ARG A 88 3.39 19.74 10.78
N PRO A 89 3.09 20.29 11.97
CA PRO A 89 3.95 21.25 12.65
C PRO A 89 5.12 20.56 13.41
N ARG A 90 6.33 21.12 13.30
CA ARG A 90 7.53 20.64 14.02
C ARG A 90 7.50 21.03 15.51
N LYS A 91 7.83 20.08 16.40
CA LYS A 91 7.94 20.30 17.85
C LYS A 91 9.37 20.72 18.23
N LYS A 92 9.52 21.86 18.91
CA LYS A 92 10.80 22.38 19.43
C LYS A 92 11.30 21.51 20.60
N ARG A 93 12.62 21.40 20.75
CA ARG A 93 13.27 20.87 21.97
C ARG A 93 13.73 22.04 22.83
N ASP A 94 13.55 21.91 24.14
CA ASP A 94 14.07 22.83 25.14
C ASP A 94 15.24 22.13 25.86
N ASP A 95 16.34 22.86 26.08
CA ASP A 95 17.44 22.46 26.96
C ASP A 95 17.67 23.57 27.99
N GLU A 96 17.75 23.20 29.26
CA GLU A 96 17.83 24.10 30.42
C GLU A 96 19.07 23.79 31.26
N ALA A 97 19.90 24.80 31.58
CA ALA A 97 20.71 24.86 32.81
C ALA A 97 21.51 26.18 32.94
N GLY A 98 21.52 26.77 34.14
CA GLY A 98 22.71 27.47 34.66
C GLY A 98 22.62 28.99 34.95
N SER A 99 22.46 29.33 36.22
CA SER A 99 22.80 30.63 36.85
C SER A 99 23.59 30.31 38.15
N PRO A 100 24.33 31.22 38.84
CA PRO A 100 23.77 32.47 39.40
C PRO A 100 24.83 33.63 39.59
N PRO A 101 24.81 34.57 40.59
CA PRO A 101 24.88 36.04 40.37
C PRO A 101 26.08 36.68 41.17
N PRO A 102 26.11 37.88 41.82
CA PRO A 102 25.14 39.01 41.94
C PRO A 102 25.73 40.47 42.09
N ARG A 103 24.83 41.43 42.45
CA ARG A 103 25.02 42.69 43.25
C ARG A 103 25.61 44.00 42.65
N SER A 104 24.71 45.01 42.58
CA SER A 104 24.78 46.38 43.19
C SER A 104 25.84 47.40 42.72
N SER A 105 25.62 48.74 42.66
CA SER A 105 24.54 49.64 43.13
C SER A 105 24.54 51.02 42.42
N THR A 106 23.56 51.88 42.78
CA THR A 106 23.62 53.38 42.86
C THR A 106 23.81 54.27 41.61
N GLY A 107 22.99 55.34 41.53
CA GLY A 107 23.42 56.67 41.05
C GLY A 107 22.77 57.23 39.77
N ALA A 108 21.97 58.29 39.89
CA ALA A 108 21.42 59.07 38.75
C ALA A 108 22.47 60.10 38.24
N PRO A 109 22.34 60.71 37.02
CA PRO A 109 21.20 61.57 36.67
C PRO A 109 20.65 61.45 35.24
N ARG A 110 19.43 61.96 35.04
CA ARG A 110 18.77 62.11 33.72
C ARG A 110 19.61 62.96 32.76
N ARG A 111 19.96 62.40 31.59
CA ARG A 111 20.31 63.15 30.38
C ARG A 111 19.19 63.05 29.35
N LYS A 112 18.98 64.13 28.58
CA LYS A 112 17.88 64.26 27.61
C LYS A 112 17.87 63.09 26.63
N ALA A 113 16.70 62.49 26.42
CA ALA A 113 16.50 61.46 25.42
C ALA A 113 16.78 62.03 24.02
N ARG A 114 17.90 61.62 23.42
CA ARG A 114 17.99 61.54 21.97
C ARG A 114 17.13 60.34 21.57
N GLN A 115 16.16 60.54 20.67
CA GLN A 115 15.55 59.41 19.99
C GLN A 115 16.68 58.67 19.26
N LYS A 116 16.94 57.43 19.68
CA LYS A 116 17.69 56.47 18.89
C LYS A 116 16.83 56.22 17.64
N PRO A 117 17.39 56.18 16.42
CA PRO A 117 16.62 55.71 15.28
C PRO A 117 16.07 54.32 15.62
N GLU A 118 14.79 54.13 15.32
CA GLU A 118 14.14 52.83 15.41
C GLU A 118 14.96 51.85 14.56
N PRO A 119 15.34 50.67 15.09
CA PRO A 119 16.08 49.71 14.28
C PRO A 119 15.21 49.35 13.09
N GLU A 120 15.79 49.39 11.88
CA GLU A 120 15.14 48.82 10.71
C GLU A 120 14.74 47.38 11.03
N PRO A 121 13.52 46.94 10.66
CA PRO A 121 13.12 45.56 10.90
C PRO A 121 14.13 44.63 10.26
N GLU A 122 14.70 43.71 11.04
CA GLU A 122 15.51 42.63 10.48
C GLU A 122 14.67 41.95 9.39
N PRO A 123 15.25 41.69 8.19
CA PRO A 123 14.50 41.05 7.13
C PRO A 123 13.95 39.72 7.65
N GLU A 124 12.64 39.51 7.48
CA GLU A 124 12.02 38.22 7.82
C GLU A 124 12.83 37.12 7.12
N PRO A 125 13.18 36.02 7.81
CA PRO A 125 13.96 34.96 7.20
C PRO A 125 13.21 34.47 5.97
N GLU A 126 13.89 34.48 4.81
CA GLU A 126 13.32 33.96 3.57
C GLU A 126 12.73 32.58 3.84
N PRO A 127 11.50 32.30 3.37
CA PRO A 127 10.85 31.02 3.64
C PRO A 127 11.78 29.89 3.19
N GLU A 128 12.09 28.95 4.10
CA GLU A 128 12.89 27.76 3.76
C GLU A 128 12.30 27.17 2.47
N PRO A 129 13.11 26.94 1.41
CA PRO A 129 12.59 26.48 0.13
C PRO A 129 11.77 25.22 0.36
N GLU A 130 10.53 25.21 -0.13
CA GLU A 130 9.60 24.10 0.10
C GLU A 130 10.30 22.78 -0.25
N PRO A 131 10.22 21.76 0.62
CA PRO A 131 10.91 20.51 0.38
C PRO A 131 10.46 19.94 -0.98
N PRO A 132 11.40 19.45 -1.81
CA PRO A 132 11.06 19.00 -3.15
C PRO A 132 9.95 17.95 -3.09
N PRO A 133 9.04 17.92 -4.09
CA PRO A 133 7.90 17.02 -4.07
C PRO A 133 8.36 15.57 -3.89
N PRO A 134 7.61 14.74 -3.12
CA PRO A 134 8.01 13.38 -2.83
C PRO A 134 8.24 12.61 -4.14
N PRO A 135 9.33 11.82 -4.24
CA PRO A 135 9.69 11.20 -5.50
C PRO A 135 8.64 10.16 -5.91
N ALA A 136 8.22 10.22 -7.17
CA ALA A 136 7.14 9.39 -7.68
C ALA A 136 7.45 7.89 -7.56
N PRO A 137 6.46 7.05 -7.18
CA PRO A 137 6.64 5.61 -7.08
C PRO A 137 6.73 4.97 -8.46
N ALA A 138 7.70 4.08 -8.66
CA ALA A 138 7.87 3.31 -9.89
C ALA A 138 8.08 1.81 -9.59
N VAL A 139 7.80 0.96 -10.57
CA VAL A 139 8.14 -0.47 -10.53
C VAL A 139 8.91 -0.83 -11.80
N ARG A 140 10.02 -1.54 -11.65
CA ARG A 140 10.88 -1.98 -12.75
C ARG A 140 11.46 -3.36 -12.48
N ALA A 141 12.11 -3.94 -13.49
CA ALA A 141 12.97 -5.11 -13.27
C ALA A 141 14.16 -4.72 -12.39
N ALA A 142 14.58 -5.67 -11.55
CA ALA A 142 15.80 -5.57 -10.75
C ALA A 142 17.05 -5.80 -11.61
N ASP A 143 18.12 -5.09 -11.31
CA ASP A 143 19.45 -5.30 -11.89
C ASP A 143 20.52 -5.58 -10.82
N ALA A 144 21.77 -5.74 -11.24
CA ALA A 144 22.88 -6.10 -10.35
C ALA A 144 23.28 -4.99 -9.34
N GLY A 145 22.91 -3.74 -9.60
CA GLY A 145 23.09 -2.59 -8.71
C GLY A 145 22.12 -2.60 -7.52
N ASP A 146 20.89 -3.08 -7.73
CA ASP A 146 19.86 -3.16 -6.67
C ASP A 146 20.21 -4.14 -5.53
N ALA A 147 21.25 -4.96 -5.73
CA ALA A 147 21.54 -6.13 -4.91
C ALA A 147 21.78 -5.85 -3.42
N GLU A 148 22.24 -4.64 -3.06
CA GLU A 148 22.42 -4.24 -1.66
C GLU A 148 21.09 -3.88 -0.99
N ALA A 149 20.23 -3.10 -1.66
CA ALA A 149 18.89 -2.81 -1.17
C ALA A 149 18.01 -4.08 -1.10
N ILE A 150 18.13 -4.96 -2.11
CA ILE A 150 17.45 -6.27 -2.12
C ILE A 150 17.93 -7.15 -0.96
N ALA A 151 19.23 -7.17 -0.63
CA ALA A 151 19.73 -7.89 0.55
C ALA A 151 19.09 -7.36 1.85
N GLY A 152 18.99 -6.03 2.00
CA GLY A 152 18.29 -5.39 3.13
C GLY A 152 16.80 -5.76 3.21
N LEU A 153 16.09 -5.77 2.08
CA LEU A 153 14.69 -6.17 2.01
C LEU A 153 14.49 -7.67 2.33
N VAL A 154 15.39 -8.55 1.91
CA VAL A 154 15.37 -9.98 2.24
C VAL A 154 15.64 -10.22 3.73
N ALA A 155 16.47 -9.39 4.38
CA ALA A 155 16.69 -9.45 5.82
C ALA A 155 15.42 -9.17 6.64
N LEU A 156 14.49 -8.32 6.15
CA LEU A 156 13.17 -8.09 6.78
C LEU A 156 12.29 -9.34 6.85
N LEU A 157 12.59 -10.38 6.04
CA LEU A 157 11.91 -11.67 6.07
C LEU A 157 12.59 -12.70 7.00
N GLY A 158 13.64 -12.29 7.72
CA GLY A 158 14.44 -13.17 8.58
C GLY A 158 15.46 -14.02 7.82
N HIS A 159 15.92 -13.53 6.66
CA HIS A 159 16.90 -14.22 5.81
C HIS A 159 18.15 -13.34 5.61
N GLU A 160 19.26 -13.71 6.22
CA GLU A 160 20.54 -13.03 6.00
C GLU A 160 21.13 -13.42 4.65
N THR A 161 21.58 -12.43 3.88
CA THR A 161 22.35 -12.64 2.65
C THR A 161 23.14 -11.39 2.27
N SER A 162 24.22 -11.58 1.51
CA SER A 162 25.07 -10.51 0.99
C SER A 162 24.65 -10.05 -0.41
N ALA A 163 24.94 -8.79 -0.75
CA ALA A 163 24.75 -8.25 -2.10
C ALA A 163 25.48 -9.08 -3.19
N GLY A 164 26.62 -9.71 -2.85
CA GLY A 164 27.35 -10.58 -3.76
C GLY A 164 26.61 -11.89 -4.09
N GLU A 165 25.86 -12.45 -3.14
CA GLU A 165 24.98 -13.60 -3.41
C GLU A 165 23.71 -13.18 -4.13
N VAL A 166 23.13 -12.03 -3.78
CA VAL A 166 21.95 -11.49 -4.47
C VAL A 166 22.25 -11.28 -5.95
N ARG A 167 23.39 -10.67 -6.32
CA ARG A 167 23.83 -10.57 -7.72
C ARG A 167 23.91 -11.93 -8.42
N LYS A 168 24.48 -12.95 -7.77
CA LYS A 168 24.55 -14.31 -8.33
C LYS A 168 23.17 -14.94 -8.53
N ARG A 169 22.22 -14.71 -7.62
CA ARG A 169 20.84 -15.21 -7.73
C ARG A 169 20.06 -14.48 -8.82
N LEU A 170 20.13 -13.14 -8.87
CA LEU A 170 19.50 -12.34 -9.93
C LEU A 170 19.98 -12.75 -11.34
N ALA A 171 21.26 -13.06 -11.50
CA ALA A 171 21.81 -13.55 -12.77
C ALA A 171 21.43 -15.01 -13.12
N ALA A 172 20.88 -15.78 -12.17
CA ALA A 172 20.54 -17.20 -12.32
C ALA A 172 19.02 -17.47 -12.40
N ILE A 173 18.19 -16.54 -11.90
CA ILE A 173 16.72 -16.64 -12.00
C ILE A 173 16.32 -16.21 -13.42
N ALA A 174 15.62 -17.09 -14.14
CA ALA A 174 15.19 -16.80 -15.51
C ALA A 174 13.98 -15.85 -15.58
N ALA A 175 13.08 -15.91 -14.59
CA ALA A 175 11.92 -15.03 -14.50
C ALA A 175 12.30 -13.65 -13.92
N PRO A 176 11.63 -12.55 -14.32
CA PRO A 176 11.95 -11.23 -13.78
C PRO A 176 11.78 -11.14 -12.27
N THR A 177 12.82 -10.68 -11.58
CA THR A 177 12.66 -10.08 -10.24
C THR A 177 12.31 -8.61 -10.43
N LEU A 178 11.33 -8.11 -9.68
CA LEU A 178 10.84 -6.74 -9.72
C LEU A 178 11.25 -5.99 -8.45
N VAL A 179 11.56 -4.71 -8.61
CA VAL A 179 11.72 -3.76 -7.50
C VAL A 179 10.72 -2.61 -7.63
N ALA A 180 10.23 -2.16 -6.49
CA ALA A 180 9.52 -0.89 -6.38
C ALA A 180 10.49 0.19 -5.85
N THR A 181 10.49 1.37 -6.47
CA THR A 181 11.36 2.48 -6.08
C THR A 181 10.56 3.74 -5.71
N LEU A 182 11.13 4.54 -4.82
CA LEU A 182 10.77 5.93 -4.57
C LEU A 182 11.97 6.78 -4.98
N GLY A 183 11.93 7.30 -6.21
CA GLY A 183 13.12 7.86 -6.86
C GLY A 183 14.17 6.77 -7.11
N GLU A 184 15.40 7.01 -6.68
CA GLU A 184 16.49 6.02 -6.77
C GLU A 184 16.45 4.94 -5.67
N ALA A 185 15.70 5.16 -4.58
CA ALA A 185 15.66 4.23 -3.46
C ALA A 185 14.76 3.02 -3.75
N VAL A 186 15.33 1.82 -3.78
CA VAL A 186 14.58 0.55 -3.81
C VAL A 186 13.94 0.30 -2.45
N VAL A 187 12.61 0.25 -2.43
CA VAL A 187 11.79 0.12 -1.21
C VAL A 187 10.87 -1.11 -1.23
N GLY A 188 10.80 -1.83 -2.34
CA GLY A 188 10.03 -3.06 -2.48
C GLY A 188 10.67 -4.08 -3.40
N LEU A 189 10.36 -5.35 -3.18
CA LEU A 189 10.88 -6.51 -3.91
C LEU A 189 9.75 -7.51 -4.15
N CYS A 190 9.62 -7.97 -5.39
CA CYS A 190 8.71 -9.04 -5.80
C CYS A 190 9.42 -10.00 -6.77
N GLY A 191 9.52 -11.28 -6.41
CA GLY A 191 10.11 -12.30 -7.25
C GLY A 191 9.02 -13.12 -7.95
N LEU A 192 9.22 -13.38 -9.24
CA LEU A 192 8.30 -14.15 -10.07
C LEU A 192 8.91 -15.52 -10.43
N ASP A 193 8.07 -16.48 -10.78
CA ASP A 193 8.42 -17.74 -11.44
C ASP A 193 7.27 -18.18 -12.37
N VAL A 194 7.57 -19.02 -13.36
CA VAL A 194 6.59 -19.53 -14.34
C VAL A 194 6.77 -21.03 -14.52
N GLU A 195 5.77 -21.81 -14.12
CA GLU A 195 5.89 -23.25 -13.93
C GLU A 195 4.88 -24.03 -14.78
N THR A 196 5.39 -24.76 -15.77
CA THR A 196 4.61 -25.69 -16.59
C THR A 196 4.23 -26.93 -15.78
N HIS A 197 2.95 -27.30 -15.81
CA HIS A 197 2.39 -28.41 -15.05
C HIS A 197 1.72 -29.44 -15.97
N ILE A 198 2.02 -30.73 -15.79
CA ILE A 198 1.48 -31.83 -16.64
C ILE A 198 -0.05 -31.97 -16.65
N HIS A 199 -0.75 -31.32 -15.73
CA HIS A 199 -2.19 -31.43 -15.50
C HIS A 199 -2.93 -30.10 -15.73
N ARG A 200 -2.28 -29.12 -16.40
CA ARG A 200 -2.86 -27.82 -16.74
C ARG A 200 -2.52 -27.46 -18.19
N ASP A 201 -3.49 -26.89 -18.88
CA ASP A 201 -3.34 -26.46 -20.27
C ASP A 201 -2.45 -25.21 -20.42
N ARG A 202 -2.22 -24.48 -19.31
CA ARG A 202 -1.40 -23.27 -19.23
C ARG A 202 -0.44 -23.32 -18.03
N PRO A 203 0.70 -22.61 -18.08
CA PRO A 203 1.60 -22.45 -16.94
C PRO A 203 0.92 -21.85 -15.70
N VAL A 204 1.53 -22.08 -14.54
CA VAL A 204 1.19 -21.39 -13.28
C VAL A 204 2.27 -20.35 -13.02
N GLY A 205 1.86 -19.10 -12.88
CA GLY A 205 2.72 -18.04 -12.38
C GLY A 205 2.81 -18.09 -10.86
N ARG A 206 4.00 -17.86 -10.29
CA ARG A 206 4.17 -17.82 -8.84
C ARG A 206 4.87 -16.55 -8.37
N VAL A 207 4.29 -15.89 -7.37
CA VAL A 207 5.03 -14.88 -6.60
C VAL A 207 5.82 -15.59 -5.50
N THR A 208 7.13 -15.63 -5.65
CA THR A 208 8.06 -16.39 -4.80
C THR A 208 8.50 -15.63 -3.56
N ILE A 209 8.51 -14.30 -3.63
CA ILE A 209 8.83 -13.37 -2.55
C ILE A 209 8.06 -12.07 -2.78
N LEU A 210 7.52 -11.47 -1.72
CA LEU A 210 6.94 -10.12 -1.74
C LEU A 210 7.28 -9.43 -0.42
N VAL A 211 7.93 -8.27 -0.48
CA VAL A 211 8.28 -7.47 0.71
C VAL A 211 8.36 -5.98 0.37
N LEU A 212 7.97 -5.15 1.33
CA LEU A 212 8.16 -3.70 1.33
C LEU A 212 8.93 -3.30 2.60
N ALA A 213 9.84 -2.34 2.44
CA ALA A 213 10.44 -1.59 3.55
C ALA A 213 9.33 -0.98 4.43
N GLU A 214 9.52 -0.97 5.75
CA GLU A 214 8.44 -0.63 6.69
C GLU A 214 7.90 0.79 6.48
N ALA A 215 8.81 1.74 6.21
CA ALA A 215 8.50 3.14 5.93
C ALA A 215 7.72 3.36 4.61
N ALA A 216 7.68 2.37 3.72
CA ALA A 216 7.01 2.42 2.42
C ALA A 216 5.69 1.62 2.38
N ARG A 217 5.17 1.21 3.55
CA ARG A 217 3.90 0.48 3.68
C ARG A 217 2.73 1.45 3.83
N GLY A 218 1.57 1.08 3.28
CA GLY A 218 0.33 1.89 3.33
C GLY A 218 0.13 2.77 2.10
N GLU A 219 1.20 3.18 1.42
CA GLU A 219 1.19 4.11 0.27
C GLU A 219 0.81 3.44 -1.08
N GLY A 220 0.13 2.29 -1.06
CA GLY A 220 -0.28 1.58 -2.26
C GLY A 220 0.83 0.88 -3.06
N LEU A 221 2.11 1.12 -2.77
CA LEU A 221 3.27 0.49 -3.43
C LEU A 221 3.17 -1.04 -3.58
N GLY A 222 2.64 -1.74 -2.59
CA GLY A 222 2.42 -3.19 -2.66
C GLY A 222 1.40 -3.59 -3.73
N ARG A 223 0.35 -2.78 -3.94
CA ARG A 223 -0.63 -2.99 -5.01
C ARG A 223 0.00 -2.71 -6.38
N LEU A 224 0.80 -1.65 -6.50
CA LEU A 224 1.52 -1.32 -7.74
C LEU A 224 2.48 -2.43 -8.16
N LEU A 225 3.25 -2.95 -7.20
CA LEU A 225 4.20 -4.05 -7.40
C LEU A 225 3.50 -5.37 -7.75
N MET A 226 2.36 -5.66 -7.11
CA MET A 226 1.53 -6.82 -7.47
C MET A 226 0.85 -6.69 -8.82
N ALA A 227 0.37 -5.50 -9.20
CA ALA A 227 -0.25 -5.27 -10.51
C ALA A 227 0.74 -5.50 -11.67
N GLU A 228 1.99 -5.04 -11.53
CA GLU A 228 3.04 -5.30 -12.53
C GLU A 228 3.52 -6.76 -12.52
N ALA A 229 3.55 -7.42 -11.36
CA ALA A 229 3.80 -8.86 -11.25
C ALA A 229 2.72 -9.67 -11.98
N GLU A 230 1.45 -9.37 -11.72
CA GLU A 230 0.29 -9.99 -12.36
C GLU A 230 0.33 -9.77 -13.87
N ARG A 231 0.52 -8.53 -14.34
CA ARG A 231 0.63 -8.19 -15.76
C ARG A 231 1.69 -9.04 -16.47
N ARG A 232 2.89 -9.18 -15.90
CA ARG A 232 3.97 -10.00 -16.50
C ARG A 232 3.67 -11.49 -16.52
N LEU A 233 2.98 -12.01 -15.51
CA LEU A 233 2.59 -13.41 -15.47
C LEU A 233 1.44 -13.70 -16.47
N TRP A 234 0.52 -12.75 -16.66
CA TRP A 234 -0.50 -12.84 -17.70
C TRP A 234 0.06 -12.70 -19.12
N ASP A 235 1.04 -11.82 -19.34
CA ASP A 235 1.79 -11.71 -20.61
C ASP A 235 2.53 -13.03 -20.96
N ALA A 236 2.88 -13.83 -19.96
CA ALA A 236 3.50 -15.15 -20.11
C ALA A 236 2.49 -16.31 -20.30
N ASP A 237 1.22 -16.00 -20.61
CA ASP A 237 0.09 -16.93 -20.76
C ASP A 237 -0.16 -17.84 -19.53
N CYS A 238 0.21 -17.39 -18.31
CA CYS A 238 -0.15 -18.13 -17.10
C CYS A 238 -1.68 -18.24 -16.98
N GLY A 239 -2.18 -19.45 -16.70
CA GLY A 239 -3.61 -19.69 -16.45
C GLY A 239 -4.04 -19.44 -15.00
N LEU A 240 -3.07 -19.27 -14.10
CA LEU A 240 -3.23 -19.07 -12.67
C LEU A 240 -2.02 -18.32 -12.12
N ILE A 241 -2.22 -17.47 -11.12
CA ILE A 241 -1.13 -16.94 -10.28
C ILE A 241 -1.34 -17.46 -8.85
N GLU A 242 -0.30 -18.05 -8.27
CA GLU A 242 -0.29 -18.51 -6.88
C GLU A 242 0.74 -17.77 -6.03
N ILE A 243 0.46 -17.69 -4.72
CA ILE A 243 1.35 -17.09 -3.72
C ILE A 243 1.36 -18.01 -2.50
N THR A 244 2.54 -18.33 -1.99
CA THR A 244 2.69 -19.09 -0.75
C THR A 244 2.99 -18.15 0.42
N SER A 245 2.03 -17.98 1.33
CA SER A 245 2.20 -17.22 2.56
C SER A 245 2.29 -18.13 3.79
N ASN A 246 2.83 -17.61 4.89
CA ASN A 246 2.90 -18.32 6.17
C ASN A 246 1.60 -18.05 6.96
N ASP A 247 0.95 -19.08 7.50
CA ASP A 247 -0.32 -18.98 8.23
C ASP A 247 -0.36 -17.88 9.31
N ARG A 248 0.80 -17.50 9.88
CA ARG A 248 0.93 -16.42 10.89
C ARG A 248 0.83 -15.00 10.31
N LEU A 249 1.02 -14.80 9.01
CA LEU A 249 1.04 -13.49 8.34
C LEU A 249 -0.38 -13.01 7.97
N THR A 250 -1.24 -12.88 8.98
CA THR A 250 -2.67 -12.52 8.80
C THR A 250 -2.89 -11.22 8.02
N ALA A 251 -2.01 -10.22 8.20
CA ALA A 251 -2.02 -8.97 7.44
C ALA A 251 -1.73 -9.19 5.94
N ALA A 252 -0.76 -10.06 5.59
CA ALA A 252 -0.49 -10.41 4.20
C ALA A 252 -1.69 -11.14 3.58
N HIS A 253 -2.34 -12.04 4.32
CA HIS A 253 -3.56 -12.70 3.83
C HIS A 253 -4.72 -11.72 3.58
N ALA A 254 -4.88 -10.70 4.43
CA ALA A 254 -5.87 -9.64 4.20
C ALA A 254 -5.53 -8.81 2.94
N PHE A 255 -4.26 -8.51 2.72
CA PHE A 255 -3.77 -7.85 1.51
C PHE A 255 -4.02 -8.69 0.24
N TYR A 256 -3.70 -9.99 0.25
CA TYR A 256 -3.96 -10.88 -0.89
C TYR A 256 -5.46 -11.04 -1.16
N ARG A 257 -6.31 -11.20 -0.13
CA ARG A 257 -7.79 -11.23 -0.30
C ARG A 257 -8.35 -9.90 -0.79
N HIS A 258 -7.73 -8.77 -0.45
CA HIS A 258 -8.10 -7.46 -1.00
C HIS A 258 -7.77 -7.37 -2.50
N LEU A 259 -6.68 -7.98 -2.96
CA LEU A 259 -6.33 -8.09 -4.38
C LEU A 259 -7.20 -9.09 -5.18
N GLY A 260 -7.90 -9.99 -4.50
CA GLY A 260 -8.76 -11.01 -5.13
C GLY A 260 -8.19 -12.43 -5.12
N TYR A 261 -7.10 -12.68 -4.39
CA TYR A 261 -6.58 -14.03 -4.19
C TYR A 261 -7.41 -14.81 -3.15
N GLU A 262 -7.64 -16.09 -3.44
CA GLU A 262 -8.35 -17.02 -2.57
C GLU A 262 -7.39 -18.00 -1.88
N ARG A 263 -7.76 -18.50 -0.69
CA ARG A 263 -6.99 -19.55 0.00
C ARG A 263 -7.43 -20.92 -0.49
N THR A 264 -6.70 -21.48 -1.46
CA THR A 264 -7.04 -22.74 -2.13
C THR A 264 -6.27 -23.96 -1.66
N SER A 265 -5.16 -23.80 -0.93
CA SER A 265 -4.24 -24.90 -0.60
C SER A 265 -3.58 -24.80 0.79
N MET A 266 -2.83 -25.85 1.17
CA MET A 266 -1.95 -25.88 2.34
C MET A 266 -0.51 -26.15 1.89
N ARG A 267 0.46 -25.43 2.47
CA ARG A 267 1.89 -25.64 2.21
C ARG A 267 2.47 -26.72 3.13
N PHE A 268 3.02 -27.78 2.55
CA PHE A 268 3.88 -28.74 3.26
C PHE A 268 5.35 -28.47 2.90
N ALA A 269 6.26 -28.70 3.85
CA ALA A 269 7.70 -28.55 3.64
C ALA A 269 8.50 -29.58 4.44
N LYS A 270 9.47 -30.22 3.79
CA LYS A 270 10.46 -31.10 4.43
C LYS A 270 11.84 -30.50 4.20
N ARG A 271 12.60 -30.27 5.27
CA ARG A 271 14.01 -29.85 5.14
C ARG A 271 14.87 -31.06 4.78
N ARG A 272 15.92 -30.82 4.00
CA ARG A 272 17.03 -31.78 3.86
C ARG A 272 17.73 -31.89 5.21
N GLY A 273 17.97 -33.13 5.65
CA GLY A 273 18.83 -33.46 6.79
C GLY A 273 20.29 -33.47 6.42
#